data_AF-A0AAV3XRZ9-F1
#
_entry.id   AF-A0AAV3XRZ9-F1
#
_cell.length_a   1.000
_cell.length_b   1.000
_cell.length_c   1.000
_cell.angle_alpha   90.00
_cell.angle_beta   90.00
_cell.angle_gamma   90.00
#
_symmetry.space_group_name_H-M   'P 1'
#
loop_
_entity.id
_entity.type
_entity.pdbx_description
1 polymer ?
#
loop_
_entity_poly.entity_id
_entity_poly.type
_entity_poly.pdbx_seq_one_letter_code
_entity_poly.pdbx_strand_id
1 'polypeptide(L)' 'MNLFLGIWQGTRENPTGYWLRWWDENGFLLLWGTERAERLAAQLRAAEIEPEV' A
#
# COMPACT_ATOMS: atom_id res chain seq x y z
N MET A 1 10.43 11.21 -4.83
CA MET A 1 9.39 10.31 -4.29
C MET A 1 8.41 10.09 -5.42
N ASN A 2 8.68 9.09 -6.26
CA ASN A 2 8.04 8.95 -7.57
C ASN A 2 6.89 7.95 -7.46
N LEU A 3 5.70 8.45 -7.12
CA LEU A 3 4.46 7.67 -7.09
C LEU A 3 3.70 7.84 -8.41
N PHE A 4 3.25 6.71 -8.96
CA PHE A 4 2.48 6.66 -10.19
C PHE A 4 1.07 6.14 -9.87
N LEU A 5 0.05 6.76 -10.45
CA LEU A 5 -1.33 6.34 -10.29
C LEU A 5 -1.76 5.54 -11.52
N GLY A 6 -2.08 4.27 -11.33
CA GLY A 6 -2.50 3.36 -12.39
C GLY A 6 -3.89 2.82 -12.14
N ILE A 7 -4.50 2.31 -13.21
CA ILE A 7 -5.81 1.66 -13.13
C ILE A 7 -5.56 0.15 -13.01
N TRP A 8 -6.09 -0.46 -11.96
CA TRP A 8 -6.07 -1.90 -11.74
C TRP A 8 -7.47 -2.46 -11.90
N GLN A 9 -7.62 -3.46 -12.78
CA GLN A 9 -8.90 -4.12 -12.98
C GLN A 9 -9.00 -5.33 -12.04
N GLY A 10 -10.04 -5.35 -11.21
CA GLY A 10 -10.30 -6.49 -10.34
C GLY A 10 -11.52 -6.29 -9.44
N THR A 11 -11.71 -7.22 -8.52
CA THR A 11 -12.86 -7.24 -7.62
C THR A 11 -12.42 -6.79 -6.24
N ARG A 12 -13.00 -5.70 -5.74
CA ARG A 12 -12.79 -5.27 -4.35
C ARG A 12 -14.11 -5.03 -3.67
N GLU A 13 -14.30 -5.68 -2.52
CA GLU A 13 -15.48 -5.62 -1.64
C GLU A 13 -16.83 -6.05 -2.25
N ASN A 14 -17.21 -5.64 -3.46
CA ASN A 14 -18.41 -6.16 -4.14
C ASN A 14 -18.41 -5.92 -5.67
N PRO A 15 -17.94 -4.77 -6.20
CA PRO A 15 -17.88 -4.59 -7.65
C PRO A 15 -16.56 -5.10 -8.26
N THR A 16 -16.68 -5.83 -9.36
CA THR A 16 -15.56 -6.07 -10.29
C THR A 16 -15.49 -4.91 -11.26
N GLY A 17 -14.39 -4.17 -11.25
CA GLY A 17 -14.27 -2.94 -12.04
C GLY A 17 -12.86 -2.38 -12.07
N TYR A 18 -12.77 -1.14 -12.55
CA TYR A 18 -11.53 -0.39 -12.61
C TYR A 18 -11.31 0.36 -11.30
N TRP A 19 -10.27 -0.03 -10.59
CA TRP A 19 -9.86 0.58 -9.34
C TRP A 19 -8.60 1.40 -9.56
N LEU A 20 -8.48 2.51 -8.85
CA LEU A 20 -7.24 3.28 -8.82
C LEU A 20 -6.26 2.61 -7.85
N ARG A 21 -5.06 2.27 -8.32
CA ARG A 21 -3.98 1.71 -7.51
C ARG A 21 -2.70 2.47 -7.74
N TRP A 22 -1.94 2.63 -6.67
CA TRP A 22 -0.65 3.29 -6.71
C TRP A 22 0.45 2.30 -7.09
N TRP A 23 1.40 2.77 -7.89
CA TRP A 23 2.57 2.06 -8.38
C TRP A 23 3.81 2.85 -7.96
N ASP A 24 4.87 2.12 -7.65
CA ASP A 24 6.19 2.71 -7.46
C ASP A 24 6.91 2.91 -8.80
N GLU A 25 8.00 3.67 -8.84
CA GLU A 25 8.82 3.92 -10.04
C GLU A 25 9.35 2.65 -10.71
N ASN A 26 9.43 1.55 -9.96
CA ASN A 26 9.81 0.24 -10.44
C ASN A 26 8.66 -0.56 -11.07
N GLY A 27 7.44 -0.01 -11.11
CA GLY A 27 6.25 -0.71 -11.59
C GLY A 27 5.72 -1.75 -10.59
N PHE A 28 6.17 -1.69 -9.33
CA PHE A 28 5.61 -2.54 -8.27
C PHE A 28 4.33 -1.92 -7.73
N LEU A 29 3.29 -2.75 -7.73
CA LEU A 29 1.97 -2.43 -7.24
C LEU A 29 2.04 -2.22 -5.72
N LEU A 30 1.77 -0.99 -5.26
CA LEU A 30 1.87 -0.66 -3.84
C LEU A 30 0.78 -1.39 -3.06
N LEU A 31 1.20 -2.16 -2.04
CA LEU A 31 0.31 -2.85 -1.12
C LEU A 31 -0.69 -1.86 -0.50
N TRP A 32 -1.87 -2.36 -0.11
CA TRP A 32 -2.93 -1.50 0.40
C TRP A 32 -2.43 -0.70 1.61
N GLY A 33 -3.01 0.49 1.86
CA GLY A 33 -2.58 1.37 2.95
C GLY A 33 -2.49 0.67 4.30
N THR A 34 -3.38 -0.29 4.55
CA THR A 34 -3.38 -1.18 5.72
C THR A 34 -2.14 -2.08 5.78
N GLU A 35 -1.75 -2.74 4.69
CA GLU A 35 -0.56 -3.59 4.65
C GLU A 35 0.74 -2.77 4.79
N ARG A 36 0.74 -1.53 4.28
CA ARG A 36 1.86 -0.60 4.44
C ARG A 36 1.99 -0.13 5.89
N ALA A 37 0.86 0.17 6.54
CA ALA A 37 0.82 0.52 7.96
C ALA A 37 1.29 -0.65 8.85
N GLU A 38 0.83 -1.86 8.57
CA GLU A 38 1.26 -3.10 9.26
C GLU A 38 2.78 -3.33 9.11
N ARG A 39 3.32 -3.17 7.90
CA ARG A 39 4.75 -3.32 7.63
C ARG A 39 5.58 -2.19 8.25
N LEU A 40 5.05 -0.96 8.30
CA LEU A 40 5.72 0.16 8.95
C LEU A 40 5.73 -0.03 10.47
N ALA A 41 4.61 -0.43 11.07
CA ALA A 41 4.50 -0.76 12.49
C ALA A 41 5.43 -1.92 12.87
N ALA A 42 5.52 -2.95 12.03
CA ALA A 42 6.46 -4.05 12.23
C ALA A 42 7.93 -3.60 12.18
N GLN A 43 8.28 -2.69 11.25
CA GLN A 43 9.62 -2.12 11.17
C GLN A 43 9.94 -1.20 12.36
N LEU A 44 8.99 -0.40 12.84
CA LEU A 44 9.16 0.44 14.03
C LEU A 44 9.37 -0.42 15.28
N ARG A 45 8.60 -1.50 15.45
CA ARG A 45 8.83 -2.49 16.52
C ARG A 45 10.19 -3.17 16.42
N ALA A 46 10.64 -3.51 15.22
CA ALA A 46 11.98 -4.09 15.01
C ALA A 46 13.12 -3.09 15.25
N ALA A 47 12.84 -1.79 15.07
CA ALA A 47 13.76 -0.70 15.36
C ALA A 47 13.71 -0.24 16.82
N GLU A 48 12.94 -0.92 17.69
CA GLU A 48 12.75 -0.57 19.10
C GLU A 48 12.15 0.85 19.31
N ILE A 49 11.52 1.39 18.27
CA ILE A 49 10.82 2.67 18.32
C ILE A 49 9.34 2.38 18.57
N GLU A 50 8.84 2.75 19.74
CA GLU A 50 7.41 2.68 20.04
C GLU A 50 6.67 3.70 19.17
N PRO A 51 5.78 3.27 18.24
CA PRO A 51 4.98 4.21 17.48
C PRO A 51 3.97 4.87 18.43
N GLU A 52 4.07 6.18 18.61
CA GLU A 52 3.02 6.97 19.24
C GLU A 52 1.79 6.97 18.31
N VAL A 53 0.71 6.36 18.79
CA VAL A 53 -0.61 6.28 18.13
C VAL A 53 -1.38 7.58 18.35
#